data_AF-A0AAD3N6K7-F1
#
_entry.id   AF-A0AAD3N6K7-F1
#
_cell.length_a   1.000
_cell.length_b   1.000
_cell.length_c   1.000
_cell.angle_alpha   90.00
_cell.angle_beta   90.00
_cell.angle_gamma   90.00
#
_symmetry.space_group_name_H-M   'P 1'
#
loop_
_entity.id
_entity.type
_entity.pdbx_description
1 polymer ?
#
loop_
_entity_poly.entity_id
_entity_poly.type
_entity_poly.pdbx_seq_one_letter_code
_entity_poly.pdbx_strand_id
1 'polypeptide(L)'
;METSSASAISDLTSLDVEVKQQVCRALESEGCWENLAHSLGLGILNTAFRLSPSPAKTLLDSYEVSGGTVSDLLAGLRSVGECRALSVLEEALRRSDAEETPMTNETTGEKIT
;
A
#
# COMPACT_ATOMS: atom_id res chain seq x y z
N MET A 1 21.66 -24.92 5.80
CA MET A 1 21.42 -23.54 6.25
C MET A 1 20.49 -22.94 5.22
N GLU A 2 19.19 -23.11 5.42
CA GLU A 2 18.19 -22.59 4.48
C GLU A 2 17.97 -21.12 4.81
N THR A 3 18.60 -20.24 4.05
CA THR A 3 18.22 -18.83 4.03
C THR A 3 17.01 -18.69 3.13
N SER A 4 15.85 -19.13 3.62
CA SER A 4 14.55 -18.77 3.05
C SER A 4 14.29 -17.32 3.41
N SER A 5 14.79 -16.40 2.61
CA SER A 5 14.45 -14.97 2.74
C SER A 5 14.48 -14.34 1.37
N ALA A 6 13.37 -14.47 0.65
CA ALA A 6 13.07 -13.65 -0.52
C ALA A 6 11.57 -13.69 -0.84
N SER A 7 10.69 -13.55 0.16
CA SER A 7 9.30 -13.14 -0.11
C SER A 7 9.23 -11.61 -0.14
N ALA A 8 10.08 -10.98 -0.95
CA ALA A 8 9.96 -9.57 -1.32
C ALA A 8 9.28 -9.46 -2.70
N ILE A 9 8.35 -10.37 -3.00
CA ILE A 9 7.60 -10.40 -4.25
C ILE A 9 6.46 -9.39 -4.06
N SER A 10 6.74 -8.13 -4.36
CA SER A 10 5.78 -7.05 -4.65
C SER A 10 4.41 -7.21 -3.96
N ASP A 11 4.36 -7.19 -2.63
CA ASP A 11 3.10 -7.27 -1.88
C ASP A 11 2.19 -6.06 -2.14
N LEU A 12 2.75 -5.03 -2.80
CA LEU A 12 1.98 -3.93 -3.35
C LEU A 12 0.88 -4.40 -4.33
N THR A 13 1.08 -5.52 -5.04
CA THR A 13 0.06 -6.11 -5.92
C THR A 13 -1.14 -6.67 -5.14
N SER A 14 -0.95 -7.05 -3.88
CA SER A 14 -1.98 -7.58 -2.98
C SER A 14 -2.94 -6.50 -2.50
N LEU A 15 -2.53 -5.23 -2.51
CA LEU A 15 -3.41 -4.13 -2.13
C LEU A 15 -4.62 -4.02 -3.06
N ASP A 16 -5.79 -3.92 -2.46
CA ASP A 16 -7.05 -3.67 -3.17
C ASP A 16 -6.94 -2.49 -4.13
N VAL A 17 -7.53 -2.68 -5.31
CA VAL A 17 -7.59 -1.66 -6.36
C VAL A 17 -8.24 -0.36 -5.86
N GLU A 18 -9.19 -0.47 -4.93
CA GLU A 18 -9.85 0.68 -4.31
C GLU A 18 -8.88 1.44 -3.39
N VAL A 19 -8.06 0.73 -2.60
CA VAL A 19 -7.05 1.34 -1.73
C VAL A 19 -6.03 2.09 -2.58
N LYS A 20 -5.51 1.47 -3.65
CA LYS A 20 -4.58 2.13 -4.59
C LYS A 20 -5.17 3.39 -5.19
N GLN A 21 -6.44 3.35 -5.60
CA GLN A 21 -7.14 4.54 -6.13
C GLN A 21 -7.28 5.64 -5.07
N GLN A 22 -7.62 5.29 -3.83
CA GLN A 22 -7.74 6.27 -2.75
C GLN A 22 -6.40 6.91 -2.40
N VAL A 23 -5.32 6.13 -2.37
CA VAL A 23 -3.94 6.62 -2.19
C VAL A 23 -3.56 7.56 -3.33
N CYS A 24 -3.78 7.18 -4.60
CA CYS A 24 -3.53 8.05 -5.76
C CYS A 24 -4.26 9.40 -5.61
N ARG A 25 -5.56 9.36 -5.34
CA ARG A 25 -6.38 10.57 -5.20
C ARG A 25 -5.90 11.47 -4.07
N ALA A 26 -5.52 10.91 -2.93
CA ALA A 26 -4.98 11.68 -1.81
C ALA A 26 -3.66 12.35 -2.20
N LEU A 27 -2.74 11.59 -2.80
CA LEU A 27 -1.45 12.09 -3.26
C LEU A 27 -1.58 13.22 -4.30
N GLU A 28 -2.53 13.13 -5.23
CA GLU A 28 -2.80 14.18 -6.22
C GLU A 28 -3.44 15.41 -5.58
N SER A 29 -4.43 15.21 -4.71
CA SER A 29 -5.15 16.31 -4.04
C SER A 29 -4.24 17.11 -3.11
N GLU A 30 -3.29 16.45 -2.45
CA GLU A 30 -2.36 17.10 -1.51
C GLU A 30 -1.06 17.54 -2.19
N GLY A 31 -0.81 17.12 -3.43
CA GLY A 31 0.43 17.42 -4.17
C GLY A 31 1.68 16.74 -3.60
N CYS A 32 1.50 15.72 -2.75
CA CYS A 32 2.57 15.06 -2.01
C CYS A 32 3.33 13.99 -2.83
N TRP A 33 2.83 13.65 -4.02
CA TRP A 33 3.39 12.58 -4.85
C TRP A 33 4.84 12.83 -5.28
N GLU A 34 5.29 14.09 -5.45
CA GLU A 34 6.68 14.42 -5.83
C GLU A 34 7.68 14.09 -4.71
N ASN A 35 7.30 14.40 -3.47
CA ASN A 35 8.11 14.12 -2.28
C ASN A 35 8.13 12.61 -2.00
N LEU A 36 7.00 11.94 -2.23
CA LEU A 36 6.92 10.49 -2.14
C LEU A 36 7.83 9.83 -3.19
N ALA A 37 7.78 10.27 -4.44
CA ALA A 37 8.64 9.76 -5.51
C ALA A 37 10.13 9.89 -5.17
N HIS A 38 10.55 11.03 -4.62
CA HIS A 38 11.93 11.20 -4.13
C HIS A 38 12.28 10.22 -3.02
N SER A 39 11.37 10.03 -2.05
CA SER A 39 11.57 9.11 -0.93
C SER A 39 11.68 7.66 -1.38
N LEU A 40 10.96 7.28 -2.44
CA LEU A 40 10.97 5.94 -3.05
C LEU A 40 12.10 5.74 -4.08
N GLY A 41 12.97 6.73 -4.30
CA GLY A 41 14.05 6.63 -5.30
C GLY A 41 13.59 6.81 -6.76
N LEU A 42 12.32 7.18 -6.98
CA LEU A 42 11.75 7.46 -8.31
C LEU A 42 11.76 8.95 -8.67
N GLY A 43 12.43 9.79 -7.88
CA GLY A 43 12.46 11.25 -8.09
C GLY A 43 12.95 11.69 -9.48
N ILE A 44 13.81 10.90 -10.13
CA ILE A 44 14.28 11.17 -11.49
C ILE A 44 13.13 11.14 -12.53
N LEU A 45 12.07 10.39 -12.24
CA LEU A 45 10.89 10.25 -13.10
C LEU A 45 9.82 11.31 -12.83
N ASN A 46 10.00 12.21 -11.86
CA ASN A 46 9.00 13.23 -11.51
C ASN A 46 8.56 14.05 -12.72
N THR A 47 9.50 14.46 -13.57
CA THR A 47 9.16 15.19 -14.81
C THR A 47 8.26 14.37 -15.74
N ALA A 48 8.48 13.06 -15.85
CA ALA A 48 7.64 12.18 -16.66
C ALA A 48 6.25 12.00 -16.03
N PHE A 49 6.17 11.88 -14.70
CA PHE A 49 4.90 11.79 -13.98
C PHE A 49 4.08 13.07 -14.14
N ARG A 50 4.68 14.27 -14.09
CA ARG A 50 3.98 15.55 -14.33
C ARG A 50 3.36 15.67 -15.71
N LEU A 51 3.97 15.04 -16.71
CA LEU A 51 3.45 15.04 -18.08
C LEU A 51 2.30 14.06 -18.26
N SER A 52 2.08 13.17 -17.29
CA SER A 52 0.98 12.20 -17.32
C SER A 52 -0.34 12.85 -16.87
N PRO A 53 -1.49 12.33 -17.33
CA PRO A 53 -2.80 12.84 -16.91
C PRO A 53 -3.11 12.61 -15.42
N SER A 54 -2.42 11.66 -14.78
CA SER A 54 -2.54 11.36 -13.35
C SER A 54 -1.17 11.00 -12.76
N PRO A 55 -0.39 11.99 -12.27
CA PRO A 55 0.98 11.79 -11.81
C PRO A 55 1.11 10.73 -10.71
N ALA A 56 0.23 10.74 -9.70
CA ALA A 56 0.31 9.77 -8.61
C ALA A 56 -0.02 8.35 -9.07
N LYS A 57 -0.93 8.20 -10.04
CA LYS A 57 -1.24 6.89 -10.63
C LYS A 57 -0.04 6.34 -11.38
N THR A 58 0.58 7.16 -12.23
CA THR A 58 1.78 6.75 -12.98
C THR A 58 2.95 6.43 -12.06
N LEU A 59 3.12 7.18 -10.96
CA LEU A 59 4.09 6.88 -9.91
C LEU A 59 3.88 5.49 -9.33
N LEU A 60 2.66 5.18 -8.87
CA LEU A 60 2.32 3.89 -8.26
C LEU A 60 2.48 2.72 -9.23
N ASP A 61 2.09 2.91 -10.49
CA ASP A 61 2.26 1.92 -11.56
C ASP A 61 3.76 1.64 -11.82
N SER A 62 4.55 2.71 -11.95
CA SER A 62 6.01 2.60 -12.13
C SER A 62 6.69 1.95 -10.91
N TYR A 63 6.20 2.27 -9.72
CA TYR A 63 6.70 1.71 -8.46
C TYR A 63 6.38 0.20 -8.38
N GLU A 64 5.18 -0.22 -8.77
CA GLU A 64 4.79 -1.63 -8.84
C GLU A 64 5.67 -2.40 -9.83
N VAL A 65 5.87 -1.87 -11.04
CA VAL A 65 6.73 -2.49 -12.07
C VAL A 65 8.19 -2.59 -11.61
N SER A 66 8.65 -1.65 -10.78
CA SER A 66 10.00 -1.68 -10.19
C SER A 66 10.18 -2.69 -9.05
N GLY A 67 9.11 -3.38 -8.63
CA GLY A 67 9.14 -4.31 -7.50
C GLY A 67 8.92 -3.63 -6.14
N GLY A 68 8.24 -2.50 -6.12
CA GLY A 68 7.94 -1.74 -4.91
C GLY A 68 7.15 -2.54 -3.87
N THR A 69 7.38 -2.25 -2.59
CA THR A 69 6.74 -2.93 -1.46
C THR A 69 5.79 -2.01 -0.72
N VAL A 70 4.81 -2.58 -0.02
CA VAL A 70 3.90 -1.81 0.84
C VAL A 70 4.67 -1.14 1.99
N SER A 71 5.67 -1.82 2.55
CA SER A 71 6.51 -1.32 3.64
C SER A 71 7.29 -0.06 3.25
N ASP A 72 7.93 -0.07 2.08
CA ASP A 72 8.65 1.09 1.55
C ASP A 72 7.69 2.23 1.17
N LEU A 73 6.53 1.90 0.58
CA LEU A 73 5.48 2.90 0.33
C LEU A 73 5.03 3.58 1.64
N LEU A 74 4.79 2.79 2.68
CA LEU A 74 4.40 3.28 4.00
C LEU A 74 5.49 4.15 4.63
N ALA A 75 6.76 3.73 4.55
CA ALA A 75 7.90 4.49 5.04
C ALA A 75 8.06 5.81 4.27
N GLY A 76 7.90 5.78 2.95
CA GLY A 76 7.91 6.97 2.10
C GLY A 76 6.81 7.96 2.48
N LEU A 77 5.57 7.48 2.67
CA LEU A 77 4.44 8.31 3.10
C LEU A 77 4.70 8.96 4.47
N ARG A 78 5.21 8.20 5.45
CA ARG A 78 5.61 8.74 6.76
C ARG A 78 6.70 9.81 6.66
N SER A 79 7.64 9.64 5.72
CA SER A 79 8.70 10.63 5.49
C SER A 79 8.17 11.93 4.87
N VAL A 80 7.09 11.86 4.07
CA VAL A 80 6.43 13.05 3.51
C VAL A 80 5.60 13.77 4.58
N GLY A 81 5.01 13.02 5.51
CA GLY A 81 4.31 13.51 6.69
C GLY A 81 2.90 12.94 6.84
N GLU A 82 2.16 13.47 7.80
CA GLU A 82 0.75 13.11 8.06
C GLU A 82 -0.13 13.57 6.89
N CYS A 83 -0.33 12.70 5.91
CA CYS A 83 -1.16 12.93 4.74
C CYS A 83 -2.30 11.90 4.66
N ARG A 84 -3.36 12.23 3.93
CA ARG A 84 -4.52 11.33 3.80
C ARG A 84 -4.14 9.99 3.14
N ALA A 85 -3.14 10.00 2.27
CA ALA A 85 -2.60 8.80 1.65
C ALA A 85 -2.01 7.81 2.67
N LEU A 86 -1.34 8.31 3.71
CA LEU A 86 -0.79 7.50 4.79
C LEU A 86 -1.92 6.80 5.57
N SER A 87 -2.93 7.57 6.01
CA SER A 87 -4.05 7.01 6.78
C SER A 87 -4.84 5.96 6.00
N VAL A 88 -5.06 6.17 4.69
CA VAL A 88 -5.73 5.19 3.83
C VAL A 88 -4.93 3.88 3.78
N LEU A 89 -3.61 3.97 3.66
CA LEU A 89 -2.76 2.78 3.58
C LEU A 89 -2.70 2.04 4.93
N GLU A 90 -2.59 2.76 6.05
CA GLU A 90 -2.61 2.16 7.39
C GLU A 90 -3.94 1.46 7.70
N GLU A 91 -5.07 2.09 7.38
CA GLU A 91 -6.39 1.46 7.58
C GLU A 91 -6.58 0.22 6.70
N ALA A 92 -6.05 0.23 5.47
CA ALA A 92 -6.08 -0.94 4.60
C ALA A 92 -5.28 -2.10 5.20
N LEU A 93 -4.06 -1.83 5.65
CA LEU A 93 -3.20 -2.83 6.30
C LEU A 93 -3.86 -3.41 7.57
N ARG A 94 -4.50 -2.56 8.38
CA ARG A 94 -5.24 -2.99 9.58
C ARG A 94 -6.44 -3.87 9.26
N ARG A 95 -7.14 -3.60 8.15
CA ARG A 95 -8.25 -4.44 7.67
C ARG A 95 -7.78 -5.81 7.20
N SER A 96 -6.65 -5.86 6.49
CA SER A 96 -6.06 -7.13 6.04
C SER A 96 -5.66 -8.03 7.22
N ASP A 97 -5.16 -7.44 8.31
CA ASP A 97 -4.82 -8.16 9.55
C ASP A 97 -6.07 -8.62 10.34
N ALA A 98 -7.14 -7.82 10.35
CA ALA A 98 -8.37 -8.11 11.08
C ALA A 98 -9.22 -9.25 10.46
N GLU A 99 -9.06 -9.54 9.16
CA GLU A 99 -9.67 -10.70 8.49
C GLU A 99 -9.00 -12.03 8.89
N GLU A 100 -7.92 -12.02 9.69
CA GLU A 100 -7.36 -13.19 10.36
C GLU A 100 -7.90 -13.32 11.81
N THR A 101 -9.22 -13.22 11.98
CA THR A 101 -9.86 -13.77 13.18
C THR A 101 -10.84 -14.86 12.76
N PRO A 102 -10.47 -16.15 12.89
CA PRO A 102 -11.47 -17.20 12.80
C PRO A 102 -12.41 -17.01 14.00
N MET A 103 -13.65 -16.59 13.74
CA MET A 103 -14.77 -16.90 14.63
C MET A 103 -14.91 -18.43 14.68
N THR A 104 -14.09 -19.05 15.53
CA THR A 104 -14.35 -20.39 16.05
C THR A 104 -15.14 -20.22 17.32
N ASN A 105 -16.47 -20.26 17.20
CA ASN A 105 -17.30 -20.76 18.28
C ASN A 105 -18.22 -21.85 17.73
N GLU A 106 -17.62 -23.02 17.51
CA GLU A 106 -18.36 -24.28 17.55
C GLU A 106 -18.89 -24.50 18.98
N THR A 107 -20.20 -24.72 19.11
CA THR A 107 -20.76 -25.84 19.89
C THR A 107 -22.24 -25.97 19.58
N THR A 108 -22.52 -26.70 18.50
CA THR A 108 -23.71 -27.55 18.42
C THR A 108 -23.48 -28.70 19.39
N GLY A 109 -24.33 -28.80 20.41
CA GLY A 109 -24.25 -29.81 21.46
C GLY A 109 -25.60 -30.06 22.10
N GLU A 110 -26.58 -30.35 21.25
CA GLU A 110 -27.86 -30.95 21.64
C GLU A 110 -27.58 -32.35 22.21
N LYS A 111 -27.75 -32.54 23.53
CA LYS A 111 -28.19 -33.80 24.19
C LYS A 111 -28.19 -33.66 25.71
N ILE A 112 -29.37 -33.74 26.33
CA ILE A 112 -29.72 -34.42 27.61
C ILE A 112 -31.16 -34.00 27.95
N THR A 113 -32.15 -34.82 28.30
CA THR A 113 -32.39 -36.27 28.39
C THR A 113 -33.92 -36.42 28.32
#